data_AF-A0A8S8XNG4-F1
#
_entry.id   AF-A0A8S8XNG4-F1
#
_cell.length_a   1.000
_cell.length_b   1.000
_cell.length_c   1.000
_cell.angle_alpha   90.00
_cell.angle_beta   90.00
_cell.angle_gamma   90.00
#
_symmetry.space_group_name_H-M   'P 1'
#
loop_
_entity.id
_entity.type
_entity.pdbx_description
1 polymer ?
#
loop_
_entity_poly.entity_id
_entity_poly.type
_entity_poly.pdbx_seq_one_letter_code
_entity_poly.pdbx_strand_id
1 'polypeptide(L)'
;MGGYIPPSSFHTFDPIRNSPDSIVNGIISSMSGNHGELLLSAAGIEEVAGLKEGEESPLDRATLLFISVLDWQDDWSVPRSLDGGHSRERLGRFPIDDGNAIEYLLRYTKEGEGSDLHRLLEKLCRGLNEDSFGHSGFNEGSAGIEMLGWLDVEDISKIRREIEKGAWSVRSDEPLDGGVQDAFRHLLVFLRAAVKRKCGILMRRHS
;
A
#
# COMPACT_ATOMS: atom_id res chain seq x y z
N MET A 1 9.14 25.05 28.19
CA MET A 1 8.73 23.63 28.19
C MET A 1 8.65 23.21 26.73
N GLY A 2 9.58 22.38 26.26
CA GLY A 2 9.46 21.80 24.92
C GLY A 2 8.31 20.81 24.96
N GLY A 3 7.25 21.08 24.19
CA GLY A 3 6.15 20.13 24.04
C GLY A 3 6.69 18.83 23.47
N TYR A 4 6.20 17.70 23.98
CA TYR A 4 6.46 16.40 23.39
C TYR A 4 5.90 16.43 21.95
N ILE A 5 6.79 16.43 20.96
CA ILE A 5 6.41 16.22 19.56
C ILE A 5 6.42 14.70 19.38
N PRO A 6 5.26 14.05 19.24
CA PRO A 6 5.22 12.61 18.98
C PRO A 6 5.99 12.30 17.69
N PRO A 7 6.64 11.13 17.59
CA PRO A 7 7.26 10.73 16.34
C PRO A 7 6.19 10.67 15.24
N SER A 8 6.51 11.15 14.04
CA SER A 8 5.63 11.07 12.88
C SER A 8 5.18 9.63 12.63
N SER A 9 4.02 9.43 12.02
CA SER A 9 3.52 8.08 11.69
C SER A 9 4.54 7.28 10.87
N PHE A 10 4.55 5.96 11.07
CA PHE A 10 5.40 5.07 10.29
C PHE A 10 4.60 4.51 9.11
N HIS A 11 5.21 4.46 7.93
CA HIS A 11 4.60 3.89 6.74
C HIS A 11 5.36 2.63 6.27
N THR A 12 4.61 1.60 5.88
CA THR A 12 5.17 0.37 5.30
C THR A 12 4.63 0.10 3.92
N PHE A 13 5.41 -0.66 3.14
CA PHE A 13 5.06 -1.12 1.80
C PHE A 13 5.15 -2.65 1.80
N ASP A 14 4.00 -3.29 1.90
CA ASP A 14 3.88 -4.74 2.01
C ASP A 14 3.66 -5.34 0.60
N PRO A 15 4.34 -6.44 0.24
CA PRO A 15 4.15 -7.06 -1.06
C PRO A 15 2.76 -7.73 -1.15
N ILE A 16 2.08 -7.51 -2.27
CA ILE A 16 0.76 -8.12 -2.54
C ILE A 16 0.77 -8.94 -3.82
N ARG A 17 0.06 -10.07 -3.80
CA ARG A 17 -0.11 -10.96 -4.95
C ARG A 17 -1.39 -10.65 -5.72
N ASN A 18 -2.45 -10.36 -4.98
CA ASN A 18 -3.78 -10.10 -5.52
C ASN A 18 -4.07 -8.60 -5.43
N SER A 19 -4.79 -8.06 -6.43
CA SER A 19 -5.25 -6.68 -6.36
C SER A 19 -6.43 -6.58 -5.38
N PRO A 20 -6.51 -5.56 -4.50
CA PRO A 20 -7.70 -5.27 -3.72
C PRO A 20 -9.00 -5.28 -4.53
N ASP A 21 -9.00 -4.72 -5.75
CA ASP A 21 -10.18 -4.71 -6.63
C ASP A 21 -10.71 -6.12 -6.97
N SER A 22 -9.83 -7.11 -7.05
CA SER A 22 -10.22 -8.47 -7.43
C SER A 22 -10.78 -9.29 -6.27
N ILE A 23 -10.64 -8.84 -5.02
CA ILE A 23 -11.09 -9.59 -3.83
C ILE A 23 -12.27 -8.90 -3.14
N VAL A 24 -12.46 -7.60 -3.35
CA VAL A 24 -13.43 -6.77 -2.61
C VAL A 24 -14.85 -7.36 -2.60
N ASN A 25 -15.33 -7.86 -3.74
CA ASN A 25 -16.68 -8.44 -3.84
C ASN A 25 -16.81 -9.76 -3.08
N GLY A 26 -15.76 -10.59 -3.09
CA GLY A 26 -15.72 -11.81 -2.29
C GLY A 26 -15.74 -11.51 -0.79
N ILE A 27 -15.09 -10.44 -0.35
CA ILE A 27 -15.11 -10.00 1.05
C ILE A 27 -16.50 -9.46 1.42
N ILE A 28 -17.12 -8.64 0.57
CA ILE A 28 -18.48 -8.12 0.80
C ILE A 28 -19.47 -9.29 0.95
N SER A 29 -19.38 -10.29 0.07
CA SER A 29 -20.22 -11.50 0.13
C SER A 29 -19.97 -12.29 1.43
N SER A 30 -18.70 -12.39 1.85
CA SER A 30 -18.27 -13.06 3.07
C SER A 30 -18.86 -12.42 4.33
N MET A 31 -19.11 -11.10 4.33
CA MET A 31 -19.80 -10.41 5.43
C MET A 31 -21.26 -10.88 5.62
N SER A 32 -21.86 -11.49 4.59
CA SER A 32 -23.20 -12.08 4.65
C SER A 32 -23.20 -13.61 4.73
N GLY A 33 -22.03 -14.21 5.00
CA GLY A 33 -21.85 -15.66 5.16
C GLY A 33 -21.66 -16.44 3.86
N ASN A 34 -21.45 -15.77 2.73
CA ASN A 34 -21.05 -16.43 1.48
C ASN A 34 -19.55 -16.26 1.26
N HIS A 35 -18.78 -17.32 1.56
CA HIS A 35 -17.31 -17.25 1.55
C HIS A 35 -16.68 -17.83 0.28
N GLY A 36 -17.49 -18.37 -0.64
CA GLY A 36 -17.00 -19.14 -1.78
C GLY A 36 -15.97 -18.40 -2.63
N GLU A 37 -16.25 -17.14 -2.99
CA GLU A 37 -15.32 -16.32 -3.81
C GLU A 37 -14.03 -15.96 -3.05
N LEU A 38 -14.15 -15.63 -1.75
CA LEU A 38 -12.99 -15.30 -0.92
C LEU A 38 -12.07 -16.50 -0.74
N LEU A 39 -12.63 -17.70 -0.53
CA LEU A 39 -11.87 -18.94 -0.37
C LEU A 39 -11.07 -19.30 -1.63
N LEU A 40 -11.56 -18.99 -2.84
CA LEU A 40 -10.79 -19.21 -4.07
C LEU A 40 -9.47 -18.45 -4.08
N SER A 41 -9.40 -17.31 -3.40
CA SER A 41 -8.22 -16.43 -3.39
C SER A 41 -7.34 -16.60 -2.15
N ALA A 42 -7.89 -17.12 -1.05
CA ALA A 42 -7.26 -17.10 0.28
C ALA A 42 -7.46 -18.37 1.12
N ALA A 43 -7.88 -19.51 0.55
CA ALA A 43 -8.14 -20.75 1.30
C ALA A 43 -6.96 -21.34 2.08
N GLY A 44 -5.72 -20.94 1.79
CA GLY A 44 -4.56 -21.41 2.56
C GLY A 44 -4.25 -20.58 3.81
N ILE A 45 -5.00 -19.50 4.04
CA ILE A 45 -4.93 -18.69 5.26
C ILE A 45 -5.87 -19.32 6.27
N GLU A 46 -5.36 -19.74 7.43
CA GLU A 46 -6.13 -20.48 8.45
C GLU A 46 -7.40 -19.73 8.88
N GLU A 47 -7.30 -18.42 9.07
CA GLU A 47 -8.41 -17.56 9.46
C GLU A 47 -9.51 -17.50 8.40
N VAL A 48 -9.16 -17.60 7.12
CA VAL A 48 -10.12 -17.60 6.01
C VAL A 48 -10.68 -19.01 5.78
N ALA A 49 -9.83 -20.04 5.89
CA ALA A 49 -10.23 -21.44 5.79
C ALA A 49 -11.20 -21.87 6.90
N GLY A 50 -11.11 -21.23 8.06
CA GLY A 50 -12.00 -21.48 9.21
C GLY A 50 -13.38 -20.85 9.10
N LEU A 51 -13.67 -20.06 8.06
CA LEU A 51 -14.98 -19.46 7.84
C LEU A 51 -16.04 -20.55 7.55
N LYS A 52 -17.24 -20.36 8.10
CA LYS A 52 -18.34 -21.33 7.98
C LYS A 52 -19.45 -20.75 7.13
N GLU A 53 -19.73 -21.42 6.02
CA GLU A 53 -20.77 -21.00 5.10
C GLU A 53 -22.12 -20.82 5.81
N GLY A 54 -22.78 -19.68 5.56
CA GLY A 54 -24.02 -19.26 6.21
C GLY A 54 -23.82 -18.49 7.53
N GLU A 55 -22.60 -18.38 8.05
CA GLU A 55 -22.26 -17.56 9.22
C GLU A 55 -21.48 -16.30 8.78
N GLU A 56 -21.77 -15.14 9.36
CA GLU A 56 -21.00 -13.93 9.07
C GLU A 56 -19.52 -14.10 9.49
N SER A 57 -18.61 -13.49 8.73
CA SER A 57 -17.19 -13.53 9.10
C SER A 57 -16.95 -12.82 10.44
N PRO A 58 -16.15 -13.42 11.35
CA PRO A 58 -15.77 -12.76 12.60
C PRO A 58 -14.71 -11.67 12.41
N LEU A 59 -14.10 -11.58 11.23
CA LEU A 59 -13.08 -10.59 10.89
C LEU A 59 -13.71 -9.42 10.13
N ASP A 60 -13.22 -8.21 10.39
CA ASP A 60 -13.64 -7.04 9.62
C ASP A 60 -13.08 -7.06 8.19
N ARG A 61 -13.69 -6.23 7.33
CA ARG A 61 -13.37 -6.16 5.89
C ARG A 61 -11.92 -5.78 5.62
N ALA A 62 -11.37 -4.82 6.35
CA ALA A 62 -9.99 -4.38 6.18
C ALA A 62 -8.99 -5.48 6.58
N THR A 63 -9.25 -6.19 7.68
CA THR A 63 -8.44 -7.33 8.11
C THR A 63 -8.48 -8.44 7.06
N LEU A 64 -9.66 -8.82 6.57
CA LEU A 64 -9.81 -9.82 5.51
C LEU A 64 -9.12 -9.41 4.22
N LEU A 65 -9.26 -8.15 3.81
CA LEU A 65 -8.59 -7.62 2.63
C LEU A 65 -7.08 -7.75 2.79
N PHE A 66 -6.54 -7.25 3.91
CA PHE A 66 -5.12 -7.27 4.18
C PHE A 66 -4.54 -8.69 4.05
N ILE A 67 -5.07 -9.66 4.80
CA ILE A 67 -4.53 -11.02 4.78
C ILE A 67 -4.69 -11.66 3.39
N SER A 68 -5.77 -11.36 2.67
CA SER A 68 -6.08 -11.99 1.38
C SER A 68 -5.28 -11.44 0.20
N VAL A 69 -4.72 -10.22 0.31
CA VAL A 69 -3.91 -9.62 -0.76
C VAL A 69 -2.42 -9.91 -0.64
N LEU A 70 -1.92 -10.23 0.56
CA LEU A 70 -0.49 -10.41 0.81
C LEU A 70 0.16 -11.49 -0.06
N ASP A 71 1.42 -11.25 -0.43
CA ASP A 71 2.25 -12.20 -1.17
C ASP A 71 2.85 -13.27 -0.24
N TRP A 72 1.97 -14.12 0.32
CA TRP A 72 2.36 -15.25 1.17
C TRP A 72 3.35 -16.18 0.46
N GLN A 73 4.29 -16.75 1.22
CA GLN A 73 5.18 -17.76 0.67
C GLN A 73 4.41 -19.08 0.38
N ASP A 74 5.01 -19.99 -0.38
CA ASP A 74 4.35 -21.25 -0.79
C ASP A 74 3.92 -22.13 0.41
N ASP A 75 4.58 -21.93 1.56
CA ASP A 75 4.28 -22.58 2.84
C ASP A 75 3.33 -21.75 3.73
N TRP A 76 2.71 -20.70 3.20
CA TRP A 76 1.86 -19.74 3.91
C TRP A 76 2.56 -19.00 5.06
N SER A 77 3.90 -18.98 5.06
CA SER A 77 4.66 -18.13 5.97
C SER A 77 4.64 -16.66 5.52
N VAL A 78 4.89 -15.77 6.47
CA VAL A 78 4.84 -14.32 6.29
C VAL A 78 5.63 -13.86 5.06
N PRO A 79 5.12 -12.84 4.32
CA PRO A 79 5.82 -12.34 3.14
C PRO A 79 7.22 -11.80 3.47
N ARG A 80 8.16 -11.99 2.54
CA ARG A 80 9.51 -11.41 2.68
C ARG A 80 9.44 -9.91 2.43
N SER A 81 10.16 -9.10 3.22
CA SER A 81 10.26 -7.65 2.95
C SER A 81 10.79 -7.37 1.53
N LEU A 82 10.32 -6.26 0.94
CA LEU A 82 10.78 -5.77 -0.36
C LEU A 82 12.10 -4.99 -0.27
N ASP A 83 12.56 -4.67 0.92
CA ASP A 83 13.78 -3.88 1.14
C ASP A 83 14.71 -4.49 2.20
N GLY A 84 15.92 -3.94 2.30
CA GLY A 84 16.94 -4.33 3.26
C GLY A 84 16.89 -3.58 4.60
N GLY A 85 15.76 -2.96 4.95
CA GLY A 85 15.54 -2.20 6.19
C GLY A 85 15.89 -0.72 6.10
N HIS A 86 17.01 -0.35 5.44
CA HIS A 86 17.42 1.06 5.38
C HIS A 86 16.44 1.94 4.59
N SER A 87 15.91 1.46 3.46
CA SER A 87 14.92 2.20 2.68
C SER A 87 13.57 2.27 3.38
N ARG A 88 13.20 1.23 4.13
CA ARG A 88 12.01 1.21 4.98
C ARG A 88 12.02 2.30 6.03
N GLU A 89 13.14 2.51 6.73
CA GLU A 89 13.19 3.62 7.70
C GLU A 89 13.11 4.99 7.02
N ARG A 90 13.80 5.16 5.90
CA ARG A 90 13.87 6.45 5.19
C ARG A 90 12.54 6.85 4.52
N LEU A 91 11.84 5.88 3.93
CA LEU A 91 10.55 6.12 3.29
C LEU A 91 9.39 6.04 4.29
N GLY A 92 9.53 5.24 5.34
CA GLY A 92 8.52 5.01 6.36
C GLY A 92 8.41 6.13 7.40
N ARG A 93 9.50 6.84 7.69
CA ARG A 93 9.50 8.10 8.48
C ARG A 93 10.16 9.19 7.67
N PHE A 94 9.48 9.66 6.64
CA PHE A 94 9.99 10.80 5.88
C PHE A 94 10.07 12.03 6.81
N PRO A 95 11.07 12.92 6.69
CA PRO A 95 11.30 14.00 7.64
C PRO A 95 10.32 15.18 7.46
N ILE A 96 9.03 14.90 7.61
CA ILE A 96 7.89 15.83 7.58
C ILE A 96 6.88 15.43 8.66
N ASP A 97 5.95 16.34 8.98
CA ASP A 97 5.05 16.20 10.13
C ASP A 97 4.26 14.87 10.16
N ASP A 98 3.74 14.40 9.03
CA ASP A 98 2.96 13.15 8.93
C ASP A 98 3.81 11.90 8.63
N GLY A 99 5.09 12.08 8.27
CA GLY A 99 6.00 10.99 7.89
C GLY A 99 5.74 10.36 6.52
N ASN A 100 4.77 10.85 5.73
CA ASN A 100 4.31 10.22 4.50
C ASN A 100 5.10 10.72 3.28
N ALA A 101 6.09 9.93 2.85
CA ALA A 101 6.90 10.26 1.67
C ALA A 101 6.09 10.38 0.36
N ILE A 102 4.98 9.65 0.23
CA ILE A 102 4.19 9.66 -1.02
C ILE A 102 3.38 10.95 -1.13
N GLU A 103 2.79 11.41 -0.03
CA GLU A 103 2.17 12.74 0.07
C GLU A 103 3.18 13.86 -0.21
N TYR A 104 4.40 13.72 0.32
CA TYR A 104 5.48 14.66 0.02
C TYR A 104 5.77 14.73 -1.48
N LEU A 105 5.91 13.58 -2.14
CA LEU A 105 6.16 13.50 -3.58
C LEU A 105 5.03 14.14 -4.39
N LEU A 106 3.77 13.85 -4.06
CA LEU A 106 2.60 14.46 -4.69
C LEU A 106 2.60 15.98 -4.56
N ARG A 107 2.99 16.48 -3.38
CA ARG A 107 2.97 17.91 -3.09
C ARG A 107 4.08 18.68 -3.79
N TYR A 108 5.28 18.12 -3.83
CA TYR A 108 6.51 18.83 -4.25
C TYR A 108 7.05 18.42 -5.63
N THR A 109 6.36 17.55 -6.35
CA THR A 109 6.68 17.20 -7.73
C THR A 109 5.70 17.87 -8.70
N LYS A 110 6.19 18.17 -9.91
CA LYS A 110 5.37 18.44 -11.10
C LYS A 110 5.64 17.33 -12.09
N GLU A 111 4.60 16.66 -12.55
CA GLU A 111 4.73 15.68 -13.63
C GLU A 111 4.77 16.35 -15.01
N GLY A 112 5.45 15.70 -15.95
CA GLY A 112 5.46 16.10 -17.36
C GLY A 112 4.16 15.73 -18.06
N GLU A 113 3.91 16.37 -19.20
CA GLU A 113 2.72 16.11 -20.01
C GLU A 113 2.62 14.64 -20.42
N GLY A 114 1.45 14.02 -20.18
CA GLY A 114 1.20 12.62 -20.49
C GLY A 114 1.85 11.61 -19.53
N SER A 115 2.45 12.06 -18.43
CA SER A 115 2.91 11.16 -17.36
C SER A 115 1.74 10.69 -16.51
N ASP A 116 1.85 9.46 -16.00
CA ASP A 116 0.92 8.84 -15.05
C ASP A 116 1.42 8.94 -13.59
N LEU A 117 2.49 9.69 -13.34
CA LEU A 117 3.22 9.66 -12.08
C LEU A 117 2.33 10.03 -10.89
N HIS A 118 1.64 11.17 -10.95
CA HIS A 118 0.80 11.63 -9.84
C HIS A 118 -0.39 10.71 -9.66
N ARG A 119 -1.03 10.27 -10.74
CA ARG A 119 -2.14 9.29 -10.68
C ARG A 119 -1.73 8.01 -9.94
N LEU A 120 -0.54 7.48 -10.22
CA LEU A 120 -0.03 6.27 -9.57
C LEU A 120 0.38 6.52 -8.11
N LEU A 121 0.98 7.67 -7.80
CA LEU A 121 1.27 8.06 -6.42
C LEU A 121 -0.02 8.26 -5.59
N GLU A 122 -1.06 8.85 -6.18
CA GLU A 122 -2.39 8.99 -5.58
C GLU A 122 -3.02 7.62 -5.31
N LYS A 123 -3.00 6.71 -6.29
CA LYS A 123 -3.49 5.33 -6.08
C LYS A 123 -2.74 4.63 -4.94
N LEU A 124 -1.42 4.80 -4.86
CA LEU A 124 -0.62 4.20 -3.80
C LEU A 124 -0.94 4.78 -2.41
N CYS A 125 -1.22 6.07 -2.31
CA CYS A 125 -1.37 6.76 -1.03
C CYS A 125 -2.82 6.89 -0.55
N ARG A 126 -3.80 6.80 -1.45
CA ARG A 126 -5.21 7.07 -1.14
C ARG A 126 -6.18 6.12 -1.86
N GLY A 127 -5.66 5.11 -2.54
CA GLY A 127 -6.46 4.21 -3.37
C GLY A 127 -7.54 3.45 -2.60
N LEU A 128 -7.32 3.16 -1.30
CA LEU A 128 -8.27 2.44 -0.45
C LEU A 128 -9.22 3.37 0.32
N ASN A 129 -9.06 4.69 0.21
CA ASN A 129 -10.03 5.62 0.79
C ASN A 129 -11.39 5.39 0.13
N GLU A 130 -12.48 5.54 0.90
CA GLU A 130 -13.84 5.24 0.43
C GLU A 130 -14.20 5.98 -0.86
N ASP A 131 -13.81 7.25 -0.99
CA ASP A 131 -14.05 8.06 -2.20
C ASP A 131 -13.33 7.52 -3.45
N SER A 132 -12.13 6.95 -3.28
CA SER A 132 -11.32 6.40 -4.37
C SER A 132 -11.68 4.95 -4.68
N PHE A 133 -11.92 4.15 -3.64
CA PHE A 133 -12.13 2.71 -3.74
C PHE A 133 -13.59 2.37 -4.04
N GLY A 134 -14.54 3.24 -3.67
CA GLY A 134 -15.97 3.02 -3.83
C GLY A 134 -16.57 2.06 -2.78
N HIS A 135 -15.78 1.62 -1.80
CA HIS A 135 -16.20 0.68 -0.78
C HIS A 135 -15.74 1.11 0.62
N SER A 136 -16.67 1.09 1.57
CA SER A 136 -16.43 1.47 2.97
C SER A 136 -15.88 0.32 3.82
N GLY A 137 -15.09 0.68 4.83
CA GLY A 137 -14.56 -0.24 5.85
C GLY A 137 -13.38 -1.09 5.38
N PHE A 138 -12.73 -0.72 4.28
CA PHE A 138 -11.57 -1.45 3.73
C PHE A 138 -10.23 -0.79 4.05
N ASN A 139 -10.19 0.48 4.46
CA ASN A 139 -8.97 1.19 4.81
C ASN A 139 -8.62 1.05 6.30
N GLU A 140 -9.60 0.92 7.19
CA GLU A 140 -9.39 0.83 8.63
C GLU A 140 -9.98 -0.46 9.18
N GLY A 141 -9.19 -1.20 9.96
CA GLY A 141 -9.54 -2.50 10.51
C GLY A 141 -9.20 -2.66 11.98
N SER A 142 -9.56 -3.81 12.52
CA SER A 142 -9.20 -4.21 13.88
C SER A 142 -7.68 -4.29 14.05
N ALA A 143 -7.20 -4.26 15.30
CA ALA A 143 -5.78 -4.33 15.64
C ALA A 143 -4.90 -3.18 15.07
N GLY A 144 -5.51 -2.05 14.71
CA GLY A 144 -4.78 -0.86 14.24
C GLY A 144 -4.32 -0.96 12.79
N ILE A 145 -4.97 -1.82 11.97
CA ILE A 145 -4.74 -1.87 10.54
C ILE A 145 -5.23 -0.57 9.92
N GLU A 146 -4.32 0.16 9.28
CA GLU A 146 -4.66 1.30 8.45
C GLU A 146 -3.96 1.17 7.09
N MET A 147 -4.75 0.89 6.06
CA MET A 147 -4.33 0.70 4.68
C MET A 147 -4.69 1.93 3.87
N LEU A 148 -3.72 2.42 3.10
CA LEU A 148 -3.83 3.70 2.40
C LEU A 148 -4.17 3.50 0.92
N GLY A 149 -3.39 2.68 0.22
CA GLY A 149 -3.54 2.43 -1.20
C GLY A 149 -2.59 1.36 -1.69
N TRP A 150 -2.66 1.02 -2.97
CA TRP A 150 -1.87 -0.07 -3.54
C TRP A 150 -1.47 0.21 -4.98
N LEU A 151 -0.52 -0.58 -5.47
CA LEU A 151 -0.20 -0.71 -6.89
C LEU A 151 -0.14 -2.19 -7.23
N ASP A 152 -0.81 -2.59 -8.31
CA ASP A 152 -0.67 -3.92 -8.87
C ASP A 152 0.64 -4.06 -9.69
N VAL A 153 0.90 -5.26 -10.21
CA VAL A 153 2.13 -5.57 -10.94
C VAL A 153 2.34 -4.67 -12.17
N GLU A 154 1.26 -4.28 -12.85
CA GLU A 154 1.35 -3.39 -14.00
C GLU A 154 1.68 -1.97 -13.57
N ASP A 155 1.01 -1.48 -12.54
CA ASP A 155 1.23 -0.17 -11.97
C ASP A 155 2.65 0.00 -11.43
N ILE A 156 3.19 -1.02 -10.75
CA ILE A 156 4.59 -1.06 -10.31
C ILE A 156 5.55 -0.84 -11.49
N SER A 157 5.29 -1.50 -12.61
CA SER A 157 6.12 -1.36 -13.80
C SER A 157 5.99 0.03 -14.43
N LYS A 158 4.77 0.60 -14.43
CA LYS A 158 4.49 1.95 -14.96
C LYS A 158 5.15 3.02 -14.09
N ILE A 159 4.91 3.05 -12.78
CA ILE A 159 5.44 4.09 -11.88
C ILE A 159 6.97 4.07 -11.84
N ARG A 160 7.58 2.88 -11.80
CA ARG A 160 9.04 2.75 -11.86
C ARG A 160 9.60 3.41 -13.11
N ARG A 161 8.98 3.15 -14.25
CA ARG A 161 9.38 3.73 -15.54
C ARG A 161 9.20 5.24 -15.55
N GLU A 162 8.09 5.76 -15.02
CA GLU A 162 7.86 7.21 -14.96
C GLU A 162 8.89 7.93 -14.07
N ILE A 163 9.24 7.34 -12.92
CA ILE A 163 10.30 7.88 -12.05
C ILE A 163 11.66 7.81 -12.76
N GLU A 164 12.02 6.67 -13.35
CA GLU A 164 13.34 6.47 -14.00
C GLU A 164 13.52 7.26 -15.30
N LYS A 165 12.44 7.54 -16.04
CA LYS A 165 12.47 8.44 -17.21
C LYS A 165 12.80 9.89 -16.83
N GLY A 166 12.49 10.31 -15.61
CA GLY A 166 12.73 11.67 -15.15
C GLY A 166 11.82 12.72 -15.82
N ALA A 167 10.65 12.32 -16.31
CA ALA A 167 9.65 13.24 -16.88
C ALA A 167 8.87 13.98 -15.76
N TRP A 168 9.60 14.51 -14.79
CA TRP A 168 9.06 15.24 -13.64
C TRP A 168 10.08 16.28 -13.18
N SER A 169 9.61 17.30 -12.47
CA SER A 169 10.46 18.36 -11.92
C SER A 169 10.08 18.66 -10.47
N VAL A 170 11.05 19.16 -9.71
CA VAL A 170 10.84 19.59 -8.33
C VAL A 170 10.22 20.98 -8.34
N ARG A 171 9.23 21.20 -7.48
CA ARG A 171 8.64 22.53 -7.31
C ARG A 171 9.61 23.45 -6.57
N SER A 172 9.57 24.74 -6.91
CA SER A 172 10.45 25.75 -6.29
C SER A 172 10.19 26.00 -4.80
N ASP A 173 9.04 25.57 -4.30
CA ASP A 173 8.60 25.67 -2.91
C ASP A 173 8.89 24.40 -2.09
N GLU A 174 9.74 23.49 -2.60
CA GLU A 174 10.19 22.33 -1.83
C GLU A 174 10.92 22.75 -0.54
N PRO A 175 10.51 22.26 0.65
CA PRO A 175 11.09 22.66 1.92
C PRO A 175 12.40 21.95 2.26
N LEU A 176 12.62 20.73 1.73
CA LEU A 176 13.81 19.94 1.99
C LEU A 176 14.73 19.97 0.78
N ASP A 177 16.00 20.30 0.99
CA ASP A 177 17.00 20.24 -0.08
C ASP A 177 17.21 18.79 -0.55
N GLY A 178 16.72 18.49 -1.75
CA GLY A 178 16.80 17.15 -2.35
C GLY A 178 15.82 16.12 -1.79
N GLY A 179 14.79 16.53 -1.05
CA GLY A 179 13.80 15.62 -0.46
C GLY A 179 13.09 14.75 -1.50
N VAL A 180 12.64 15.34 -2.61
CA VAL A 180 11.96 14.64 -3.70
C VAL A 180 12.87 13.57 -4.30
N GLN A 181 14.14 13.92 -4.54
CA GLN A 181 15.12 12.97 -5.08
C GLN A 181 15.37 11.82 -4.11
N ASP A 182 15.47 12.10 -2.82
CA ASP A 182 15.69 11.09 -1.80
C ASP A 182 14.49 10.14 -1.64
N ALA A 183 13.27 10.69 -1.62
CA ALA A 183 12.04 9.93 -1.58
C ALA A 183 11.91 9.00 -2.80
N PHE A 184 12.12 9.51 -4.02
CA PHE A 184 12.10 8.68 -5.23
C PHE A 184 13.19 7.61 -5.21
N ARG A 185 14.41 7.94 -4.76
CA ARG A 185 15.51 6.97 -4.65
C ARG A 185 15.12 5.79 -3.76
N HIS A 186 14.48 6.04 -2.63
CA HIS A 186 14.04 4.99 -1.73
C HIS A 186 12.80 4.24 -2.22
N LEU A 187 11.82 4.93 -2.81
CA LEU A 187 10.67 4.30 -3.45
C LEU A 187 11.10 3.35 -4.57
N LEU A 188 12.08 3.73 -5.39
CA LEU A 188 12.64 2.88 -6.45
C LEU A 188 13.22 1.56 -5.92
N VAL A 189 13.72 1.51 -4.67
CA VAL A 189 14.18 0.25 -4.07
C VAL A 189 13.03 -0.75 -3.94
N PHE A 190 11.89 -0.31 -3.40
CA PHE A 190 10.68 -1.12 -3.27
C PHE A 190 10.14 -1.53 -4.65
N LEU A 191 10.03 -0.58 -5.58
CA LEU A 191 9.51 -0.83 -6.93
C LEU A 191 10.36 -1.84 -7.69
N ARG A 192 11.69 -1.73 -7.64
CA ARG A 192 12.60 -2.68 -8.30
C ARG A 192 12.51 -4.08 -7.69
N ALA A 193 12.36 -4.17 -6.37
CA ALA A 193 12.16 -5.45 -5.70
C ALA A 193 10.82 -6.09 -6.08
N ALA A 194 9.74 -5.30 -6.14
CA ALA A 194 8.42 -5.73 -6.56
C ALA A 194 8.41 -6.21 -8.02
N VAL A 195 9.05 -5.49 -8.94
CA VAL A 195 9.25 -5.94 -10.34
C VAL A 195 9.97 -7.29 -10.40
N LYS A 196 11.07 -7.44 -9.65
CA LYS A 196 11.83 -8.70 -9.64
C LYS A 196 10.99 -9.88 -9.13
N ARG A 197 10.11 -9.64 -8.16
CA ARG A 197 9.23 -10.64 -7.56
C ARG A 197 7.90 -10.82 -8.30
N LYS A 198 7.59 -9.94 -9.25
CA LYS A 198 6.30 -9.91 -9.97
C LYS A 198 5.09 -9.77 -9.02
N CYS A 199 5.23 -8.92 -8.01
CA CYS A 199 4.18 -8.61 -7.05
C CYS A 199 3.84 -7.11 -7.08
N GLY A 200 2.67 -6.76 -6.54
CA GLY A 200 2.28 -5.38 -6.24
C GLY A 200 2.81 -4.92 -4.90
N ILE A 201 2.45 -3.69 -4.50
CA ILE A 201 2.69 -3.17 -3.15
C ILE A 201 1.41 -2.59 -2.55
N LEU A 202 1.25 -2.73 -1.25
CA LEU A 202 0.22 -2.09 -0.43
C LEU A 202 0.89 -1.17 0.58
N MET A 203 0.43 0.07 0.64
CA MET A 203 0.91 1.05 1.61
C MET A 203 0.04 1.04 2.87
N ARG A 204 0.68 1.03 4.04
CA ARG A 204 0.01 1.09 5.34
C ARG A 204 0.59 2.16 6.23
N ARG A 205 -0.23 2.68 7.15
CA ARG A 205 0.16 3.59 8.21
C ARG A 205 0.12 2.86 9.56
N HIS A 206 1.06 3.21 10.43
CA HIS A 206 1.13 2.73 11.81
C HIS A 206 1.15 3.95 12.72
N SER A 207 0.18 4.00 13.63
CA SER A 207 0.04 5.06 14.65
C SER A 207 0.72 4.66 15.96
#